data_AF-A0A1I2AIX8-F1
#
_entry.id   AF-A0A1I2AIX8-F1
#
_cell.length_a   1.000
_cell.length_b   1.000
_cell.length_c   1.000
_cell.angle_alpha   90.00
_cell.angle_beta   90.00
_cell.angle_gamma   90.00
#
_symmetry.space_group_name_H-M   'P 1'
#
loop_
_entity.id
_entity.type
_entity.pdbx_description
1 polymer ?
#
loop_
_entity_poly.entity_id
_entity_poly.type
_entity_poly.pdbx_seq_one_letter_code
_entity_poly.pdbx_strand_id
1 'polypeptide(L)' 'MSGIETDVLETFLMRIAASEEVSDSVVEGLRERLTASRIPKPEELAELFANGSGDALA' A
#
# COMPACT_ATOMS: atom_id res chain seq x y z
N MET A 1 13.25 -8.33 7.26
CA MET A 1 11.95 -9.04 7.34
C MET A 1 12.23 -10.52 7.30
N SER A 2 11.48 -11.31 8.07
CA SER A 2 11.44 -12.76 7.89
C SER A 2 10.77 -13.12 6.55
N GLY A 3 11.02 -14.33 6.03
CA GLY A 3 10.38 -14.79 4.79
C GLY A 3 8.84 -14.74 4.86
N ILE A 4 8.26 -15.10 6.01
CA ILE A 4 6.81 -15.11 6.24
C ILE A 4 6.21 -13.70 6.13
N GLU A 5 6.87 -12.70 6.69
CA GLU A 5 6.40 -11.29 6.59
C GLU A 5 6.41 -10.81 5.14
N THR A 6 7.39 -11.24 4.35
CA THR A 6 7.50 -10.87 2.94
C THR A 6 6.37 -11.51 2.12
N ASP A 7 6.11 -12.80 2.32
CA ASP A 7 5.04 -13.54 1.61
C ASP A 7 3.65 -12.95 1.90
N VAL A 8 3.39 -12.57 3.15
CA VAL A 8 2.13 -11.94 3.56
C VAL A 8 1.96 -10.57 2.90
N LEU A 9 3.02 -9.77 2.83
CA LEU A 9 3.00 -8.44 2.23
C LEU A 9 2.84 -8.50 0.70
N GLU A 10 3.51 -9.44 0.03
CA GLU A 10 3.33 -9.66 -1.41
C GLU A 10 1.91 -10.11 -1.74
N THR A 11 1.35 -11.02 -0.94
CA THR A 11 -0.04 -11.48 -1.09
C THR A 11 -1.03 -10.32 -0.89
N PHE A 12 -0.78 -9.47 0.11
CA PHE A 12 -1.57 -8.28 0.36
C PHE A 12 -1.53 -7.30 -0.84
N LEU A 13 -0.33 -6.98 -1.34
CA LEU A 13 -0.15 -6.12 -2.51
C LEU A 13 -0.86 -6.65 -3.75
N MET A 14 -0.74 -7.96 -4.01
CA MET A 14 -1.46 -8.60 -5.12
C MET A 14 -2.98 -8.46 -4.98
N ARG A 15 -3.51 -8.60 -3.77
CA ARG A 15 -4.95 -8.49 -3.54
C ARG A 15 -5.46 -7.06 -3.69
N ILE A 16 -4.68 -6.07 -3.24
CA ILE A 16 -5.00 -4.65 -3.39
C ILE A 16 -4.91 -4.22 -4.87
N ALA A 17 -3.89 -4.66 -5.60
CA ALA A 17 -3.74 -4.36 -7.03
C ALA A 17 -4.87 -4.95 -7.89
N ALA A 18 -5.51 -6.02 -7.43
CA ALA A 18 -6.68 -6.60 -8.08
C ALA A 18 -8.00 -5.91 -7.71
N SER A 19 -7.99 -4.90 -6.83
CA SER A 19 -9.17 -4.13 -6.44
C SER A 19 -9.38 -2.96 -7.40
N GLU A 20 -10.57 -2.86 -8.00
CA GLU A 20 -10.94 -1.72 -8.85
C GLU A 20 -11.10 -0.41 -8.05
N GLU A 21 -11.16 -0.50 -6.72
CA GLU A 21 -11.32 0.65 -5.81
C GLU A 21 -9.99 1.32 -5.44
N VAL A 22 -8.85 0.73 -5.79
CA VAL A 22 -7.53 1.23 -5.43
C VAL A 22 -6.77 1.61 -6.68
N SER A 23 -6.33 2.86 -6.77
CA SER A 23 -5.57 3.33 -7.92
C SER A 23 -4.15 2.76 -7.94
N ASP A 24 -3.60 2.61 -9.14
CA ASP A 24 -2.25 2.11 -9.36
C ASP A 24 -1.18 2.93 -8.61
N SER A 25 -1.42 4.23 -8.40
CA SER A 25 -0.50 5.10 -7.64
C SER A 25 -0.41 4.72 -6.16
N VAL A 26 -1.51 4.27 -5.55
CA VAL A 26 -1.53 3.76 -4.17
C VAL A 26 -0.81 2.42 -4.10
N VAL A 27 -1.04 1.54 -5.09
CA VAL A 27 -0.37 0.23 -5.16
C VAL A 27 1.15 0.38 -5.24
N GLU A 28 1.64 1.25 -6.12
CA GLU A 28 3.08 1.51 -6.26
C GLU A 28 3.67 2.17 -5.01
N GLY A 29 2.97 3.13 -4.40
CA GLY A 29 3.40 3.74 -3.15
C GLY A 29 3.50 2.76 -1.98
N LEU A 30 2.59 1.78 -1.91
CA LEU A 30 2.68 0.68 -0.95
C LEU A 30 3.88 -0.22 -1.25
N ARG A 31 4.09 -0.58 -2.51
CA ARG A 31 5.22 -1.42 -2.95
C ARG A 31 6.56 -0.80 -2.57
N GLU A 32 6.76 0.49 -2.85
CA GLU A 32 8.00 1.18 -2.51
C GLU A 32 8.30 1.14 -1.00
N ARG A 33 7.29 1.42 -0.17
CA ARG A 33 7.42 1.44 1.30
C ARG A 33 7.70 0.06 1.88
N LEU A 34 7.02 -0.97 1.37
CA LEU A 34 7.23 -2.35 1.79
C LEU A 34 8.60 -2.89 1.34
N THR A 35 9.07 -2.52 0.14
CA THR A 35 10.41 -2.84 -0.36
C THR A 35 11.50 -2.17 0.50
N ALA A 36 11.23 -0.98 1.03
CA ALA A 36 12.09 -0.31 2.01
C ALA A 36 12.11 -0.99 3.40
N SER A 37 11.52 -2.18 3.53
CA SER A 37 11.38 -2.93 4.79
C SER A 37 10.67 -2.14 5.90
N ARG A 38 9.86 -1.15 5.53
CA ARG A 38 9.08 -0.33 6.45
C ARG A 38 7.62 -0.69 6.29
N ILE A 39 7.03 -1.27 7.34
CA ILE A 39 5.57 -1.36 7.41
C ILE A 39 5.06 0.08 7.61
N PRO A 40 4.33 0.65 6.65
CA PRO A 40 3.82 2.01 6.79
C PRO A 40 2.84 2.10 7.96
N LYS A 41 2.89 3.23 8.67
CA LYS A 41 1.94 3.49 9.76
C LYS A 41 0.52 3.70 9.21
N PRO A 42 -0.53 3.53 10.03
CA PRO A 42 -1.91 3.81 9.61
C PRO A 42 -2.10 5.23 9.06
N GLU A 43 -1.47 6.23 9.68
CA GLU A 43 -1.51 7.64 9.23
C GLU A 43 -0.91 7.80 7.82
N GLU A 44 0.24 7.17 7.60
CA GLU A 44 0.98 7.14 6.34
C GLU A 44 0.19 6.44 5.22
N LEU A 45 -0.61 5.43 5.56
CA LEU A 45 -1.51 4.76 4.63
C LEU A 45 -2.69 5.66 4.27
N ALA A 46 -3.30 6.33 5.24
CA ALA A 46 -4.41 7.25 4.99
C ALA A 46 -4.01 8.38 4.02
N GLU A 47 -2.81 8.96 4.21
CA GLU A 47 -2.25 9.96 3.28
C GLU A 47 -2.00 9.38 1.89
N LEU A 48 -1.50 8.15 1.80
CA LEU A 48 -1.23 7.49 0.51
C LEU A 48 -2.53 7.27 -0.28
N PHE A 49 -3.56 6.76 0.40
CA PHE A 49 -4.87 6.54 -0.19
C PHE A 49 -5.52 7.86 -0.61
N ALA A 50 -5.50 8.90 0.23
CA ALA A 50 -6.05 10.21 -0.11
C ALA A 50 -5.35 10.86 -1.32
N ASN A 51 -4.02 10.80 -1.37
CA ASN A 51 -3.25 11.36 -2.49
C ASN A 51 -3.46 10.57 -3.79
N GLY A 52 -3.70 9.26 -3.70
CA GLY A 52 -3.88 8.39 -4.85
C GLY A 52 -5.32 8.25 -5.34
N SER A 53 -6.32 8.43 -4.47
CA SER A 53 -7.75 8.36 -4.83
C SER A 53 -8.29 9.68 -5.40
N GLY A 54 -7.55 10.79 -5.24
CA GLY A 54 -8.02 12.12 -5.62
C GLY A 54 -9.06 12.69 -4.65
N ASP A 55 -9.46 11.94 -3.62
CA ASP A 55 -10.30 12.43 -2.53
C ASP A 55 -9.41 13.10 -1.48
N ALA A 56 -9.43 14.43 -1.48
CA ALA A 56 -8.87 15.22 -0.40
C ALA A 56 -9.58 14.83 0.91
N LEU A 57 -8.79 14.46 1.93
CA LEU A 57 -9.28 14.19 3.29
C LEU A 57 -10.15 15.37 3.75
N ALA A 58 -11.46 15.14 3.89
CA ALA A 58 -12.43 16.08 4.42
C ALA A 58 -12.63 15.87 5.93
#